data_AF-A0A0R1J1I2-F1
#
_entry.id   AF-A0A0R1J1I2-F1
#
_cell.length_a   1.000
_cell.length_b   1.000
_cell.length_c   1.000
_cell.angle_alpha   90.00
_cell.angle_beta   90.00
_cell.angle_gamma   90.00
#
_symmetry.space_group_name_H-M   'P 1'
#
loop_
_entity.id
_entity.type
_entity.pdbx_description
1 polymer ?
#
loop_
_entity_poly.entity_id
_entity_poly.type
_entity_poly.pdbx_seq_one_letter_code
_entity_poly.pdbx_strand_id
1 'polypeptide(L)'
;MNPAFLILLAIIFGISFSSPMGNAATSHITSDYQGGAFLNGFLQGYNTMDALAALLFGIVVITSIRGLGQNNSTAIAKTAAKSSLLSISLEAFIYLVLIWIGATSLTHFKISADGGIAFSQIVSYFMGIPGEIILAIMATLTCLTTAVGLISSFAEALHTKFPKLSYRFWNILSCVASFLIANIGLEQIISWSTPMLMFLYPLAITLIILSIMSPIFEHDSIVYVITTAFTIIPAFIDALSSAPAIIADQNLIQMILKWDKMYLPFAKLGMDWFIPALIGLLLGLTIHYGQLVMKRSKVTD
;
A
#
# COMPACT_ATOMS: atom_id res chain seq x y z
N MET A 1 3.85 7.48 14.47
CA MET A 1 2.58 8.24 14.58
C MET A 1 2.72 9.31 15.65
N ASN A 2 2.07 10.45 15.49
CA ASN A 2 2.05 11.50 16.49
C ASN A 2 1.23 11.03 17.72
N PRO A 3 1.80 10.94 18.93
CA PRO A 3 1.06 10.50 20.13
C PRO A 3 -0.23 11.28 20.39
N ALA A 4 -0.25 12.58 20.06
CA ALA A 4 -1.45 13.40 20.23
C ALA A 4 -2.59 12.97 19.28
N PHE A 5 -2.30 12.45 18.09
CA PHE A 5 -3.33 11.95 17.18
C PHE A 5 -3.94 10.64 17.68
N LEU A 6 -3.10 9.79 18.28
CA LEU A 6 -3.57 8.56 18.93
C LEU A 6 -4.47 8.85 20.13
N ILE A 7 -4.18 9.89 20.91
CA ILE A 7 -5.05 10.32 22.02
C ILE A 7 -6.40 10.82 21.47
N LEU A 8 -6.40 11.64 20.41
CA LEU A 8 -7.63 12.09 19.76
C LEU A 8 -8.47 10.89 19.29
N LEU A 9 -7.85 9.94 18.59
CA LEU A 9 -8.52 8.72 18.15
C LEU A 9 -9.05 7.91 19.33
N ALA A 10 -8.29 7.76 20.42
CA ALA A 10 -8.74 7.04 21.61
C ALA A 10 -9.97 7.70 22.24
N ILE A 11 -10.04 9.04 22.27
CA ILE A 11 -11.23 9.78 22.74
C ILE A 11 -12.42 9.50 21.82
N ILE A 12 -12.26 9.65 20.51
CA ILE A 12 -13.33 9.41 19.53
C ILE A 12 -13.82 7.96 19.64
N PHE A 13 -12.91 7.00 19.75
CA PHE A 13 -13.23 5.58 19.88
C PHE A 13 -13.99 5.31 21.18
N GLY A 14 -13.53 5.87 22.30
CA GLY A 14 -14.21 5.74 23.59
C GLY A 14 -15.64 6.28 23.57
N ILE A 15 -15.85 7.45 22.95
CA ILE A 15 -17.19 8.03 22.77
C ILE A 15 -18.02 7.14 21.84
N SER A 16 -17.47 6.72 20.71
CA SER A 16 -18.18 5.91 19.72
C SER A 16 -18.58 4.53 20.24
N PHE A 17 -17.80 3.92 21.12
CA PHE A 17 -18.19 2.67 21.80
C PHE A 17 -19.29 2.88 22.83
N SER A 18 -19.28 4.03 23.52
CA SER A 18 -20.28 4.36 24.55
C SER A 18 -21.61 4.81 23.95
N SER A 19 -21.58 5.42 22.76
CA SER A 19 -22.75 5.95 22.06
C SER A 19 -22.59 5.77 20.55
N PRO A 20 -22.72 4.53 20.03
CA PRO A 20 -22.57 4.28 18.60
C PRO A 20 -23.63 5.04 17.79
N MET A 21 -23.22 5.52 16.61
CA MET A 21 -24.13 6.20 15.66
C MET A 21 -25.26 5.28 15.19
N GLY A 22 -25.05 3.97 15.19
CA GLY A 22 -26.09 3.03 14.83
C GLY A 22 -25.60 1.61 14.86
N ASN A 23 -26.41 0.71 14.33
CA ASN A 23 -26.03 -0.69 14.21
C ASN A 23 -25.51 -0.97 12.80
N ALA A 24 -24.20 -1.26 12.69
CA ALA A 24 -23.57 -1.62 11.43
C ALA A 24 -24.26 -2.82 10.74
N ALA A 25 -24.87 -3.73 11.50
CA ALA A 25 -25.58 -4.89 10.96
C ALA A 25 -26.88 -4.51 10.21
N THR A 26 -27.42 -3.31 10.45
CA THR A 26 -28.63 -2.82 9.79
C THR A 26 -28.34 -1.91 8.60
N SER A 27 -27.08 -1.50 8.42
CA SER A 27 -26.65 -0.69 7.28
C SER A 27 -26.68 -1.52 5.99
N HIS A 28 -27.10 -0.90 4.89
CA HIS A 28 -27.14 -1.57 3.58
C HIS A 28 -25.72 -1.93 3.12
N ILE A 29 -25.48 -3.22 2.84
CA ILE A 29 -24.18 -3.69 2.36
C ILE A 29 -23.97 -3.21 0.92
N THR A 30 -22.93 -2.42 0.68
CA THR A 30 -22.53 -1.95 -0.65
C THR A 30 -22.23 -3.13 -1.57
N SER A 31 -22.48 -3.00 -2.88
CA SER A 31 -22.24 -4.03 -3.90
C SER A 31 -20.87 -4.69 -3.77
N ASP A 32 -19.86 -3.89 -3.47
CA ASP A 32 -18.47 -4.33 -3.39
C ASP A 32 -18.25 -5.32 -2.24
N TYR A 33 -18.99 -5.20 -1.14
CA TYR A 33 -18.79 -6.06 0.03
C TYR A 33 -19.69 -7.29 0.06
N GLN A 34 -20.66 -7.44 -0.84
CA GLN A 34 -21.64 -8.55 -0.82
C GLN A 34 -21.04 -9.93 -1.17
N GLY A 35 -20.01 -9.98 -2.01
CA GLY A 35 -19.44 -11.25 -2.53
C GLY A 35 -17.94 -11.43 -2.34
N GLY A 36 -17.26 -10.50 -1.65
CA GLY A 36 -15.79 -10.47 -1.65
C GLY A 36 -15.16 -9.52 -0.62
N ALA A 37 -15.73 -9.40 0.59
CA ALA A 37 -15.28 -8.44 1.59
C ALA A 37 -13.78 -8.52 1.93
N PHE A 38 -13.21 -9.73 2.01
CA PHE A 38 -11.78 -9.91 2.27
C PHE A 38 -10.91 -9.36 1.13
N LEU A 39 -11.22 -9.73 -0.12
CA LEU A 39 -10.44 -9.32 -1.29
C LEU A 39 -10.58 -7.81 -1.53
N ASN A 40 -11.79 -7.27 -1.38
CA ASN A 40 -11.97 -5.82 -1.43
C ASN A 40 -11.22 -5.12 -0.31
N GLY A 41 -11.23 -5.63 0.93
CA GLY A 41 -10.40 -5.10 2.01
C GLY A 41 -8.90 -5.15 1.69
N PHE A 42 -8.43 -6.25 1.09
CA PHE A 42 -7.05 -6.40 0.64
C PHE A 42 -6.65 -5.37 -0.41
N LEU A 43 -7.50 -5.15 -1.43
CA LEU A 43 -7.27 -4.13 -2.45
C LEU A 43 -7.36 -2.71 -1.90
N GLN A 44 -8.29 -2.45 -0.97
CA GLN A 44 -8.35 -1.14 -0.30
C GLN A 44 -7.07 -0.86 0.50
N GLY A 45 -6.40 -1.90 0.99
CA GLY A 45 -5.06 -1.80 1.57
C GLY A 45 -3.99 -1.23 0.61
N TYR A 46 -4.20 -1.26 -0.71
CA TYR A 46 -3.25 -0.66 -1.65
C TYR A 46 -3.26 0.87 -1.55
N ASN A 47 -4.41 1.44 -1.20
CA ASN A 47 -4.56 2.88 -1.01
C ASN A 47 -3.81 3.40 0.24
N THR A 48 -3.38 2.54 1.17
CA THR A 48 -2.57 2.97 2.33
C THR A 48 -1.12 3.28 1.97
N MET A 49 -0.63 2.76 0.85
CA MET A 49 0.75 2.92 0.36
C MET A 49 1.85 2.33 1.28
N ASP A 50 1.50 1.62 2.36
CA ASP A 50 2.45 1.17 3.40
C ASP A 50 3.53 0.22 2.86
N ALA A 51 3.18 -0.69 1.95
CA ALA A 51 4.13 -1.65 1.39
C ALA A 51 5.20 -0.95 0.53
N LEU A 52 4.80 0.01 -0.30
CA LEU A 52 5.72 0.79 -1.13
C LEU A 52 6.58 1.72 -0.27
N ALA A 53 5.98 2.34 0.74
CA ALA A 53 6.69 3.14 1.73
C ALA A 53 7.76 2.31 2.46
N ALA A 54 7.44 1.09 2.89
CA ALA A 54 8.39 0.20 3.56
C ALA A 54 9.60 -0.14 2.68
N LEU A 55 9.40 -0.34 1.37
CA LEU A 55 10.50 -0.57 0.41
C LEU A 55 11.41 0.66 0.24
N LEU A 56 10.84 1.86 0.24
CA LEU A 56 11.59 3.11 0.09
C LEU A 56 12.31 3.52 1.39
N PHE A 57 11.66 3.39 2.54
CA PHE A 57 12.17 3.82 3.84
C PHE A 57 12.94 2.76 4.61
N GLY A 58 12.97 1.50 4.13
CA GLY A 58 13.61 0.40 4.83
C GLY A 58 15.08 0.69 5.17
N ILE A 59 15.81 1.37 4.28
CA ILE A 59 17.20 1.76 4.54
C ILE A 59 17.32 2.77 5.69
N VAL A 60 16.43 3.76 5.75
CA VAL A 60 16.41 4.77 6.81
C VAL A 60 16.18 4.07 8.16
N VAL A 61 15.18 3.18 8.25
CA VAL A 61 14.90 2.41 9.46
C VAL A 61 16.12 1.58 9.89
N ILE A 62 16.77 0.88 8.96
CA ILE A 62 17.98 0.10 9.24
C ILE A 62 19.11 1.01 9.74
N THR A 63 19.34 2.16 9.11
CA THR A 63 20.38 3.11 9.53
C THR A 63 20.09 3.72 10.90
N SER A 64 18.82 4.02 11.22
CA SER A 64 18.43 4.49 12.55
C SER A 64 18.70 3.43 13.63
N ILE A 65 18.38 2.15 13.37
CA ILE A 65 18.67 1.06 14.33
C ILE A 65 20.19 0.89 14.50
N ARG A 66 20.98 1.01 13.43
CA ARG A 66 22.45 1.01 13.51
C ARG A 66 22.97 2.17 14.36
N GLY A 67 22.37 3.35 14.22
CA GLY A 67 22.68 4.54 15.03
C GLY A 67 22.45 4.35 16.53
N LEU A 68 21.61 3.39 16.94
CA LEU A 68 21.41 2.99 18.34
C LEU A 68 22.50 2.04 18.88
N GLY A 69 23.55 1.77 18.10
CA GLY A 69 24.69 0.94 18.51
C GLY A 69 24.56 -0.55 18.16
N GLN A 70 23.51 -0.97 17.44
CA GLN A 70 23.41 -2.35 16.95
C GLN A 70 24.09 -2.53 15.59
N ASN A 71 25.18 -3.31 15.56
CA ASN A 71 25.93 -3.58 14.33
C ASN A 71 25.73 -5.01 13.77
N ASN A 72 25.12 -5.92 14.53
CA ASN A 72 24.86 -7.29 14.07
C ASN A 72 23.59 -7.33 13.21
N SER A 73 23.70 -7.83 11.97
CA SER A 73 22.59 -7.92 10.99
C SER A 73 21.38 -8.67 11.54
N THR A 74 21.58 -9.79 12.23
CA THR A 74 20.50 -10.59 12.83
C THR A 74 19.83 -9.85 13.98
N ALA A 75 20.60 -9.08 14.76
CA ALA A 75 20.05 -8.28 15.85
C ALA A 75 19.22 -7.11 15.31
N ILE A 76 19.70 -6.43 14.25
CA ILE A 76 18.97 -5.37 13.56
C ILE A 76 17.64 -5.91 13.02
N ALA A 77 17.67 -7.05 12.32
CA ALA A 77 16.47 -7.68 11.77
C ALA A 77 15.46 -8.05 12.87
N LYS A 78 15.91 -8.64 13.99
CA LYS A 78 15.04 -8.95 15.13
C LYS A 78 14.44 -7.69 15.78
N THR A 79 15.24 -6.65 15.94
CA THR A 79 14.80 -5.37 16.52
C THR A 79 13.75 -4.72 15.62
N ALA A 80 14.02 -4.65 14.31
CA ALA A 80 13.09 -4.14 13.32
C ALA A 80 11.79 -4.95 13.30
N ALA A 81 11.86 -6.28 13.28
CA ALA A 81 10.69 -7.15 13.26
C ALA A 81 9.82 -6.99 14.51
N LYS A 82 10.42 -6.95 15.71
CA LYS A 82 9.68 -6.74 16.96
C LYS A 82 9.00 -5.38 17.01
N SER A 83 9.71 -4.31 16.63
CA SER A 83 9.15 -2.96 16.59
C SER A 83 8.04 -2.84 15.54
N SER A 84 8.21 -3.47 14.38
CA SER A 84 7.21 -3.48 13.31
C SER A 84 5.98 -4.29 13.71
N LEU A 85 6.14 -5.42 14.41
CA LEU A 85 5.02 -6.23 14.88
C LEU A 85 4.13 -5.47 15.88
N LEU A 86 4.73 -4.70 16.78
CA LEU A 86 3.97 -3.81 17.68
C LEU A 86 3.22 -2.75 16.89
N SER A 87 3.90 -2.11 15.94
CA SER A 87 3.34 -1.02 15.13
C SER A 87 2.18 -1.49 14.26
N ILE A 88 2.34 -2.61 13.54
CA ILE A 88 1.30 -3.16 12.67
C ILE A 88 0.09 -3.68 13.46
N SER A 89 0.31 -4.23 14.66
CA SER A 89 -0.79 -4.66 15.54
C SER A 89 -1.64 -3.49 16.01
N LEU A 90 -0.99 -2.38 16.38
CA LEU A 90 -1.69 -1.16 16.79
C LEU A 90 -2.44 -0.54 15.60
N GLU A 91 -1.81 -0.48 14.42
CA GLU A 91 -2.43 0.03 13.20
C GLU A 91 -3.64 -0.80 12.79
N ALA A 92 -3.53 -2.14 12.81
CA ALA A 92 -4.63 -3.05 12.51
C ALA A 92 -5.81 -2.83 13.46
N PHE A 93 -5.55 -2.63 14.76
CA PHE A 93 -6.58 -2.31 15.74
C PHE A 93 -7.28 -0.98 15.41
N ILE A 94 -6.52 0.07 15.09
CA ILE A 94 -7.06 1.38 14.71
C ILE A 94 -7.95 1.26 13.48
N TYR A 95 -7.50 0.55 12.44
CA TYR A 95 -8.31 0.36 11.22
C TYR A 95 -9.58 -0.43 11.47
N LEU A 96 -9.55 -1.49 12.29
CA LEU A 96 -10.77 -2.23 12.64
C LEU A 96 -11.81 -1.33 13.31
N VAL A 97 -11.37 -0.48 14.24
CA VAL A 97 -12.28 0.47 14.90
C VAL A 97 -12.78 1.52 13.90
N LEU A 98 -11.92 2.09 13.06
CA LEU A 98 -12.32 3.05 12.03
C LEU A 98 -13.31 2.46 11.02
N ILE A 99 -13.11 1.22 10.58
CA ILE A 99 -14.04 0.51 9.68
C ILE A 99 -15.40 0.34 10.37
N TRP A 100 -15.41 -0.04 11.64
CA TRP A 100 -16.65 -0.19 12.41
C TRP A 100 -17.37 1.14 12.60
N ILE A 101 -16.65 2.21 12.95
CA ILE A 101 -17.23 3.57 13.08
C ILE A 101 -17.75 4.05 11.71
N GLY A 102 -16.98 3.85 10.63
CA GLY A 102 -17.41 4.17 9.27
C GLY A 102 -18.70 3.43 8.88
N ALA A 103 -18.78 2.13 9.15
CA ALA A 103 -19.96 1.32 8.84
C ALA A 103 -21.20 1.71 9.68
N THR A 104 -21.02 2.07 10.95
CA THR A 104 -22.11 2.57 11.80
C THR A 104 -22.55 3.97 11.41
N SER A 105 -21.66 4.81 10.88
CA SER A 105 -22.00 6.16 10.42
C SER A 105 -23.03 6.17 9.28
N LEU A 106 -23.13 5.08 8.51
CA LEU A 106 -24.06 4.94 7.38
C LEU A 106 -25.54 4.91 7.79
N THR A 107 -25.86 4.76 9.08
CA THR A 107 -27.24 4.90 9.57
C THR A 107 -27.69 6.36 9.62
N HIS A 108 -26.75 7.31 9.71
CA HIS A 108 -27.02 8.75 9.79
C HIS A 108 -26.59 9.51 8.53
N PHE A 109 -25.48 9.10 7.93
CA PHE A 109 -24.91 9.74 6.76
C PHE A 109 -25.02 8.83 5.53
N LYS A 110 -25.13 9.46 4.35
CA LYS A 110 -24.92 8.75 3.09
C LYS A 110 -23.43 8.46 2.91
N ILE A 111 -23.11 7.50 2.03
CA ILE A 111 -21.73 7.26 1.61
C ILE A 111 -21.13 8.58 1.13
N SER A 112 -20.00 8.96 1.74
CA SER A 112 -19.25 10.17 1.38
C SER A 112 -18.40 9.96 0.14
N ALA A 113 -18.06 11.04 -0.55
CA ALA A 113 -17.19 10.99 -1.73
C ALA A 113 -15.78 10.47 -1.42
N ASP A 114 -15.25 10.80 -0.24
CA ASP A 114 -13.95 10.33 0.23
C ASP A 114 -13.90 10.12 1.76
N GLY A 115 -12.84 9.45 2.21
CA GLY A 115 -12.62 9.12 3.62
C GLY A 115 -12.33 10.33 4.51
N GLY A 116 -11.81 11.43 3.97
CA GLY A 116 -11.57 12.67 4.70
C GLY A 116 -12.88 13.36 5.07
N ILE A 117 -13.81 13.46 4.12
CA ILE A 117 -15.16 13.97 4.36
C ILE A 117 -15.90 13.09 5.37
N ALA A 118 -15.87 11.77 5.18
CA ALA A 118 -16.51 10.82 6.10
C ALA A 118 -15.98 11.00 7.54
N PHE A 119 -14.66 11.07 7.69
CA PHE A 119 -14.05 11.21 9.01
C PHE A 119 -14.36 12.56 9.66
N SER A 120 -14.38 13.66 8.89
CA SER A 120 -14.80 14.97 9.39
C SER A 120 -16.24 14.96 9.87
N GLN A 121 -17.17 14.34 9.12
CA GLN A 121 -18.59 14.22 9.51
C GLN A 121 -18.76 13.42 10.81
N ILE A 122 -18.03 12.32 10.95
CA ILE A 122 -18.04 11.48 12.16
C ILE A 122 -17.53 12.28 13.36
N VAL A 123 -16.42 13.00 13.21
CA VAL A 123 -15.86 13.82 14.32
C VAL A 123 -16.80 14.96 14.68
N SER A 124 -17.39 15.62 13.69
CA SER A 124 -18.41 16.67 13.88
C SER A 124 -19.61 16.16 14.66
N TYR A 125 -20.08 14.95 14.34
CA TYR A 125 -21.20 14.33 15.03
C TYR A 125 -20.91 14.11 16.52
N PHE A 126 -19.71 13.63 16.87
CA PHE A 126 -19.37 13.30 18.26
C PHE A 126 -18.91 14.50 19.10
N MET A 127 -18.17 15.43 18.51
CA MET A 127 -17.46 16.48 19.24
C MET A 127 -17.79 17.89 18.76
N GLY A 128 -18.60 18.03 17.71
CA GLY A 128 -18.93 19.32 17.08
C GLY A 128 -17.70 20.04 16.54
N ILE A 129 -17.83 21.37 16.44
CA ILE A 129 -16.79 22.28 15.92
C ILE A 129 -15.44 22.13 16.65
N PRO A 130 -15.37 22.00 18.00
CA PRO A 130 -14.10 21.79 18.69
C PRO A 130 -13.36 20.53 18.21
N GLY A 131 -14.08 19.44 17.94
CA GLY A 131 -13.49 18.21 17.41
C GLY A 131 -12.93 18.39 16.01
N GLU A 132 -13.67 19.08 15.13
CA GLU A 132 -13.20 19.38 13.76
C GLU A 132 -11.94 20.23 13.74
N ILE A 133 -11.84 21.24 14.61
CA ILE A 133 -10.63 22.08 14.72
C ILE A 133 -9.44 21.23 15.16
N ILE A 134 -9.61 20.39 16.18
CA ILE A 134 -8.55 19.50 16.65
C ILE A 134 -8.16 18.50 15.55
N LEU A 135 -9.14 17.93 14.85
CA LEU A 135 -8.90 17.05 13.71
C LEU A 135 -8.07 17.75 12.63
N ALA A 136 -8.44 18.96 12.23
CA ALA A 136 -7.73 19.71 11.20
C ALA A 136 -6.27 19.99 11.58
N ILE A 137 -6.02 20.42 12.83
CA ILE A 137 -4.66 20.65 13.34
C ILE A 137 -3.86 19.35 13.35
N MET A 138 -4.43 18.28 13.91
CA MET A 138 -3.75 17.01 14.07
C MET A 138 -3.49 16.29 12.75
N ALA A 139 -4.44 16.33 11.82
CA ALA A 139 -4.28 15.83 10.47
C ALA A 139 -3.15 16.59 9.76
N THR A 140 -3.14 17.93 9.84
CA THR A 140 -2.07 18.75 9.25
C THR A 140 -0.70 18.36 9.80
N LEU A 141 -0.55 18.25 11.12
CA LEU A 141 0.72 17.86 11.74
C LEU A 141 1.15 16.45 11.34
N THR A 142 0.22 15.50 11.32
CA THR A 142 0.51 14.10 10.98
C THR A 142 0.92 13.97 9.52
N CYS A 143 0.13 14.53 8.60
CA CYS A 143 0.42 14.53 7.17
C CYS A 143 1.73 15.29 6.85
N LEU A 144 2.04 16.37 7.57
CA LEU A 144 3.30 17.09 7.41
C LEU A 144 4.51 16.21 7.72
N THR A 145 4.47 15.44 8.82
CA THR A 145 5.60 14.54 9.16
C THR A 145 5.83 13.46 8.11
N THR A 146 4.75 12.86 7.60
CA THR A 146 4.83 11.84 6.54
C THR A 146 5.31 12.45 5.23
N ALA A 147 4.81 13.63 4.85
CA ALA A 147 5.24 14.35 3.65
C ALA A 147 6.74 14.69 3.69
N VAL A 148 7.25 15.19 4.83
CA VAL A 148 8.68 15.48 5.00
C VAL A 148 9.52 14.20 4.85
N GLY A 149 9.08 13.09 5.43
CA GLY A 149 9.74 11.79 5.29
C GLY A 149 9.79 11.30 3.84
N LEU A 150 8.66 11.31 3.14
CA LEU A 150 8.53 10.88 1.73
C LEU A 150 9.37 11.74 0.80
N ILE A 151 9.25 13.07 0.90
CA ILE A 151 9.96 14.00 0.02
C ILE A 151 11.48 13.87 0.21
N SER A 152 11.95 13.82 1.46
CA SER A 152 13.40 13.68 1.73
C SER A 152 13.95 12.34 1.23
N SER A 153 13.26 11.23 1.45
CA SER A 153 13.73 9.92 1.01
C SER A 153 13.65 9.75 -0.51
N PHE A 154 12.62 10.32 -1.15
CA PHE A 154 12.51 10.33 -2.60
C PHE A 154 13.61 11.18 -3.24
N ALA A 155 13.89 12.36 -2.68
CA ALA A 155 15.00 13.20 -3.12
C ALA A 155 16.36 12.51 -2.95
N GLU A 156 16.57 11.78 -1.84
CA GLU A 156 17.79 11.00 -1.60
C GLU A 156 17.93 9.84 -2.60
N ALA A 157 16.84 9.09 -2.85
CA ALA A 157 16.84 8.00 -3.82
C ALA A 157 17.14 8.50 -5.25
N LEU A 158 16.53 9.62 -5.65
CA LEU A 158 16.81 10.23 -6.95
C LEU A 158 18.21 10.82 -7.04
N HIS A 159 18.71 11.44 -5.98
CA HIS A 159 20.10 11.93 -5.95
C HIS A 159 21.10 10.78 -6.07
N THR A 160 20.88 9.68 -5.36
CA THR A 160 21.71 8.48 -5.43
C THR A 160 21.73 7.88 -6.85
N LYS A 161 20.58 7.83 -7.52
CA LYS A 161 20.45 7.27 -8.89
C LYS A 161 20.91 8.24 -9.97
N PHE A 162 20.68 9.54 -9.79
CA PHE A 162 20.99 10.61 -10.74
C PHE A 162 21.82 11.71 -10.06
N PRO A 163 23.12 11.44 -9.78
CA PRO A 163 23.97 12.31 -8.97
C PRO A 163 24.34 13.64 -9.64
N LYS A 164 24.03 13.80 -10.94
CA LYS A 164 24.25 15.06 -11.68
C LYS A 164 23.44 16.23 -11.11
N LEU A 165 22.30 15.94 -10.48
CA LEU A 165 21.41 16.94 -9.87
C LEU A 165 21.52 16.85 -8.35
N SER A 166 21.57 18.01 -7.67
CA SER A 166 21.73 18.05 -6.22
C SER A 166 20.47 17.56 -5.48
N TYR A 167 20.65 17.03 -4.27
CA TYR A 167 19.56 16.71 -3.35
C TYR A 167 18.56 17.88 -3.20
N ARG A 168 19.07 19.11 -3.07
CA ARG A 168 18.23 20.32 -2.92
C ARG A 168 17.30 20.54 -4.11
N PHE A 169 17.80 20.29 -5.32
CA PHE A 169 16.97 20.40 -6.53
C PHE A 169 15.84 19.37 -6.52
N TRP A 170 16.15 18.09 -6.28
CA TRP A 170 15.14 17.03 -6.21
C TRP A 170 14.11 17.27 -5.11
N ASN A 171 14.54 17.77 -3.96
CA ASN A 171 13.67 18.12 -2.84
C ASN A 171 12.70 19.25 -3.21
N ILE A 172 13.19 20.36 -3.79
CA ILE A 172 12.36 21.49 -4.24
C ILE A 172 11.38 21.04 -5.33
N LEU A 173 11.86 20.29 -6.33
CA LEU A 173 11.03 19.77 -7.41
C LEU A 173 9.87 18.92 -6.85
N SER A 174 10.18 18.04 -5.92
CA SER A 174 9.18 17.16 -5.29
C SER A 174 8.17 17.95 -4.46
N CYS A 175 8.61 18.94 -3.68
CA CYS A 175 7.70 19.84 -2.96
C CYS A 175 6.76 20.60 -3.89
N VAL A 176 7.29 21.20 -4.96
CA VAL A 176 6.50 21.99 -5.92
C VAL A 176 5.53 21.09 -6.68
N ALA A 177 5.98 19.93 -7.15
CA ALA A 177 5.12 18.97 -7.84
C ALA A 177 3.97 18.49 -6.94
N SER A 178 4.27 18.10 -5.69
CA SER A 178 3.27 17.70 -4.70
C SER A 178 2.30 18.84 -4.39
N PHE A 179 2.78 20.08 -4.25
CA PHE A 179 1.92 21.24 -4.04
C PHE A 179 0.95 21.45 -5.20
N LEU A 180 1.42 21.38 -6.44
CA LEU A 180 0.55 21.51 -7.62
C LEU A 180 -0.52 20.42 -7.66
N ILE A 181 -0.14 19.16 -7.42
CA ILE A 181 -1.06 18.01 -7.43
C ILE A 181 -2.08 18.10 -6.28
N ALA A 182 -1.67 18.56 -5.09
CA ALA A 182 -2.54 18.66 -3.92
C ALA A 182 -3.76 19.59 -4.13
N ASN A 183 -3.70 20.51 -5.10
CA ASN A 183 -4.80 21.42 -5.42
C ASN A 183 -5.90 20.81 -6.31
N ILE A 184 -5.73 19.58 -6.81
CA ILE A 184 -6.67 18.93 -7.75
C ILE A 184 -7.88 18.30 -7.01
N GLY A 185 -7.73 18.02 -5.70
CA GLY A 185 -8.76 17.38 -4.87
C GLY A 185 -8.50 15.88 -4.64
N LEU A 186 -8.91 15.37 -3.47
CA LEU A 186 -8.56 14.03 -3.00
C LEU A 186 -9.10 12.91 -3.91
N GLU A 187 -10.37 12.99 -4.31
CA GLU A 187 -11.00 12.00 -5.19
C GLU A 187 -10.24 11.84 -6.51
N GLN A 188 -9.86 12.96 -7.13
CA GLN A 188 -9.11 12.94 -8.39
C GLN A 188 -7.69 12.41 -8.17
N ILE A 189 -7.00 12.80 -7.10
CA ILE A 189 -5.68 12.26 -6.74
C ILE A 189 -5.76 10.73 -6.57
N ILE A 190 -6.79 10.22 -5.90
CA ILE A 190 -7.01 8.78 -5.75
C ILE A 190 -7.24 8.14 -7.12
N SER A 191 -8.17 8.66 -7.93
CA SER A 191 -8.48 8.08 -9.25
C SER A 191 -7.28 7.95 -10.19
N TRP A 192 -6.32 8.88 -10.11
CA TRP A 192 -5.09 8.85 -10.93
C TRP A 192 -3.96 8.05 -10.28
N SER A 193 -3.95 7.90 -8.95
CA SER A 193 -2.95 7.11 -8.25
C SER A 193 -3.29 5.62 -8.19
N THR A 194 -4.57 5.23 -8.09
CA THR A 194 -5.01 3.83 -8.07
C THR A 194 -4.44 2.98 -9.21
N PRO A 195 -4.39 3.43 -10.49
CA PRO A 195 -3.75 2.68 -11.58
C PRO A 195 -2.28 2.37 -11.30
N MET A 196 -1.55 3.36 -10.78
CA MET A 196 -0.14 3.20 -10.44
C MET A 196 0.04 2.26 -9.25
N LEU A 197 -0.88 2.29 -8.28
CA LEU A 197 -0.87 1.37 -7.14
C LEU A 197 -1.15 -0.06 -7.60
N MET A 198 -2.16 -0.27 -8.43
CA MET A 198 -2.49 -1.59 -9.00
C MET A 198 -1.35 -2.17 -9.86
N PHE A 199 -0.53 -1.32 -10.48
CA PHE A 199 0.69 -1.76 -11.15
C PHE A 199 1.82 -2.11 -10.17
N LEU A 200 2.09 -1.23 -9.20
CA LEU A 200 3.29 -1.32 -8.35
C LEU A 200 3.15 -2.32 -7.21
N TYR A 201 1.95 -2.52 -6.66
CA TYR A 201 1.72 -3.42 -5.53
C TYR A 201 2.00 -4.88 -5.85
N PRO A 202 1.51 -5.46 -6.96
CA PRO A 202 1.86 -6.82 -7.37
C PRO A 202 3.38 -7.05 -7.42
N LEU A 203 4.12 -6.08 -7.99
CA LEU A 203 5.57 -6.12 -8.09
C LEU A 203 6.23 -6.02 -6.71
N ALA A 204 5.77 -5.10 -5.87
CA ALA A 204 6.27 -4.93 -4.52
C ALA A 204 6.06 -6.19 -3.67
N ILE A 205 4.85 -6.76 -3.68
CA ILE A 205 4.51 -7.97 -2.92
C ILE A 205 5.36 -9.16 -3.38
N THR A 206 5.48 -9.37 -4.68
CA THR A 206 6.31 -10.46 -5.22
C THR A 206 7.78 -10.30 -4.87
N LEU A 207 8.33 -9.08 -4.96
CA LEU A 207 9.70 -8.80 -4.54
C LEU A 207 9.93 -8.98 -3.03
N ILE A 208 8.96 -8.60 -2.19
CA ILE A 208 9.02 -8.84 -0.74
C ILE A 208 9.06 -10.35 -0.46
N ILE A 209 8.17 -11.13 -1.09
CA ILE A 209 8.12 -12.59 -0.93
C ILE A 209 9.44 -13.21 -1.39
N LEU A 210 9.92 -12.84 -2.57
CA LEU A 210 11.20 -13.33 -3.10
C LEU A 210 12.38 -12.97 -2.21
N SER A 211 12.40 -11.76 -1.65
CA SER A 211 13.45 -11.32 -0.75
C SER A 211 13.44 -12.09 0.58
N ILE A 212 12.28 -12.53 1.06
CA ILE A 212 12.17 -13.37 2.26
C ILE A 212 12.57 -14.82 1.93
N MET A 213 12.16 -15.31 0.76
CA MET A 213 12.48 -16.65 0.29
C MET A 213 13.88 -16.78 -0.31
N SER A 214 14.62 -15.68 -0.46
CA SER A 214 15.95 -15.64 -1.10
C SER A 214 16.96 -16.64 -0.56
N PRO A 215 16.97 -17.01 0.74
CA PRO A 215 17.89 -18.02 1.25
C PRO A 215 17.63 -19.43 0.68
N ILE A 216 16.42 -19.73 0.19
CA ILE A 216 16.03 -21.05 -0.33
C ILE A 216 16.69 -21.33 -1.69
N PHE A 217 16.92 -20.29 -2.48
CA PHE A 217 17.47 -20.36 -3.84
C PHE A 217 18.77 -19.56 -3.99
N GLU A 218 19.48 -19.35 -2.88
CA GLU A 218 20.81 -18.71 -2.83
C GLU A 218 20.88 -17.35 -3.54
N HIS A 219 19.80 -16.56 -3.49
CA HIS A 219 19.67 -15.26 -4.16
C HIS A 219 19.84 -15.30 -5.69
N ASP A 220 19.54 -16.42 -6.33
CA ASP A 220 19.60 -16.54 -7.79
C ASP A 220 18.66 -15.53 -8.48
N SER A 221 19.27 -14.65 -9.28
CA SER A 221 18.59 -13.64 -10.08
C SER A 221 17.53 -14.19 -11.04
N ILE A 222 17.67 -15.44 -11.50
CA ILE A 222 16.72 -16.06 -12.44
C ILE A 222 15.33 -16.15 -11.83
N VAL A 223 15.24 -16.52 -10.55
CA VAL A 223 13.94 -16.64 -9.85
C VAL A 223 13.27 -15.27 -9.76
N TYR A 224 14.04 -14.21 -9.48
CA TYR A 224 13.53 -12.83 -9.46
C TYR A 224 13.03 -12.38 -10.83
N VAL A 225 13.83 -12.58 -11.88
CA VAL A 225 13.51 -12.10 -13.23
C VAL A 225 12.26 -12.79 -13.77
N ILE A 226 12.18 -14.12 -13.64
CA ILE A 226 11.05 -14.89 -14.18
C ILE A 226 9.76 -14.53 -13.42
N THR A 227 9.79 -14.55 -12.09
CA THR A 227 8.61 -14.19 -11.29
C THR A 227 8.14 -12.77 -11.63
N THR A 228 9.06 -11.81 -11.69
CA THR A 228 8.72 -10.41 -12.00
C THR A 228 8.16 -10.27 -13.42
N ALA A 229 8.74 -10.94 -14.42
CA ALA A 229 8.27 -10.89 -15.79
C ALA A 229 6.82 -11.40 -15.94
N PHE A 230 6.47 -12.47 -15.23
CA PHE A 230 5.10 -13.01 -15.22
C PHE A 230 4.12 -12.12 -14.45
N THR A 231 4.58 -11.33 -13.47
CA THR A 231 3.74 -10.39 -12.71
C THR A 231 3.51 -9.07 -13.45
N ILE A 232 4.49 -8.58 -14.22
CA ILE A 232 4.39 -7.27 -14.91
C ILE A 232 3.21 -7.21 -15.87
N ILE A 233 2.97 -8.28 -16.64
CA ILE A 233 1.95 -8.26 -17.69
C ILE A 233 0.54 -8.11 -17.10
N PRO A 234 0.09 -8.96 -16.16
CA PRO A 234 -1.21 -8.79 -15.50
C PRO A 234 -1.27 -7.47 -14.71
N ALA A 235 -0.23 -7.12 -13.94
CA ALA A 235 -0.24 -5.87 -13.17
C ALA A 235 -0.44 -4.63 -14.05
N PHE A 236 0.07 -4.64 -15.29
CA PHE A 236 -0.16 -3.56 -16.24
C PHE A 236 -1.62 -3.55 -16.77
N ILE A 237 -2.22 -4.72 -16.96
CA ILE A 237 -3.63 -4.85 -17.34
C ILE A 237 -4.54 -4.37 -16.21
N ASP A 238 -4.27 -4.78 -14.96
CA ASP A 238 -4.96 -4.31 -13.76
C ASP A 238 -4.88 -2.77 -13.63
N ALA A 239 -3.72 -2.19 -13.93
CA ALA A 239 -3.54 -0.73 -13.97
C ALA A 239 -4.41 -0.05 -15.04
N LEU A 240 -4.51 -0.63 -16.23
CA LEU A 240 -5.40 -0.13 -17.29
C LEU A 240 -6.88 -0.27 -16.90
N SER A 241 -7.24 -1.36 -16.20
CA SER A 241 -8.61 -1.60 -15.73
C SER A 241 -9.07 -0.57 -14.69
N SER A 242 -8.12 -0.13 -13.86
CA SER A 242 -8.36 0.83 -12.78
C SER A 242 -8.14 2.29 -13.21
N ALA A 243 -7.75 2.52 -14.47
CA ALA A 243 -7.52 3.85 -15.02
C ALA A 243 -8.82 4.66 -15.12
N PRO A 244 -8.74 6.01 -15.04
CA PRO A 244 -9.90 6.86 -15.29
C PRO A 244 -10.55 6.54 -16.64
N ALA A 245 -11.87 6.74 -16.75
CA ALA A 245 -12.68 6.39 -17.92
C ALA A 245 -12.11 6.91 -19.26
N ILE A 246 -11.44 8.06 -19.24
CA ILE A 246 -10.75 8.66 -20.40
C ILE A 246 -9.75 7.69 -21.07
N ILE A 247 -9.16 6.80 -20.26
CA ILE A 247 -8.22 5.76 -20.68
C ILE A 247 -8.96 4.43 -20.77
N ALA A 248 -9.64 4.00 -19.71
CA ALA A 248 -10.22 2.66 -19.64
C ALA A 248 -11.31 2.38 -20.69
N ASP A 249 -12.08 3.38 -21.13
CA ASP A 249 -13.19 3.20 -22.09
C ASP A 249 -12.75 3.15 -23.55
N GLN A 250 -11.45 3.29 -23.84
CA GLN A 250 -10.96 3.18 -25.21
C GLN A 250 -11.16 1.75 -25.75
N ASN A 251 -11.62 1.62 -27.00
CA ASN A 251 -11.96 0.33 -27.61
C ASN A 251 -10.83 -0.72 -27.53
N LEU A 252 -9.57 -0.30 -27.71
CA LEU A 252 -8.41 -1.18 -27.59
C LEU A 252 -8.24 -1.72 -26.17
N ILE A 253 -8.41 -0.87 -25.17
CA ILE A 253 -8.28 -1.23 -23.77
C ILE A 253 -9.43 -2.15 -23.36
N GLN A 254 -10.66 -1.85 -23.76
CA GLN A 254 -11.81 -2.73 -23.52
C GLN A 254 -11.66 -4.12 -24.15
N MET A 255 -10.97 -4.24 -25.29
CA MET A 255 -10.65 -5.55 -25.88
C MET A 255 -9.67 -6.36 -25.00
N ILE A 256 -8.62 -5.70 -24.50
CA ILE A 256 -7.65 -6.29 -23.58
C ILE A 256 -8.34 -6.71 -22.28
N LEU A 257 -9.17 -5.83 -21.69
CA LEU A 257 -9.90 -6.11 -20.44
C LEU A 257 -10.91 -7.25 -20.58
N LYS A 258 -11.53 -7.42 -21.75
CA LYS A 258 -12.41 -8.57 -22.03
C LYS A 258 -11.62 -9.88 -22.09
N TRP A 259 -10.45 -9.85 -22.72
CA TRP A 259 -9.57 -11.01 -22.78
C TRP A 259 -9.09 -11.40 -21.37
N ASP A 260 -8.63 -10.43 -20.60
CA ASP A 260 -8.22 -10.60 -19.21
C ASP A 260 -9.31 -11.26 -18.35
N LYS A 261 -10.53 -10.69 -18.33
CA LYS A 261 -11.67 -11.24 -17.58
C LYS A 261 -12.11 -12.65 -18.02
N MET A 262 -11.73 -13.08 -19.23
CA MET A 262 -12.08 -14.39 -19.78
C MET A 262 -11.03 -15.46 -19.47
N TYR A 263 -9.74 -15.10 -19.49
CA TYR A 263 -8.64 -16.06 -19.42
C TYR A 263 -7.85 -16.01 -18.11
N LEU A 264 -7.80 -14.86 -17.44
CA LEU A 264 -7.07 -14.71 -16.19
C LEU A 264 -7.98 -14.95 -14.98
N PRO A 265 -7.65 -15.94 -14.12
CA PRO A 265 -8.39 -16.18 -12.89
C PRO A 265 -8.21 -15.00 -11.93
N PHE A 266 -9.26 -14.70 -11.15
CA PHE A 266 -9.33 -13.54 -10.24
C PHE A 266 -9.26 -12.15 -10.89
N ALA A 267 -9.24 -12.04 -12.22
CA ALA A 267 -9.32 -10.76 -12.94
C ALA A 267 -10.58 -9.95 -12.59
N LYS A 268 -11.71 -10.62 -12.36
CA LYS A 268 -12.95 -9.96 -11.89
C LYS A 268 -12.82 -9.31 -10.50
N LEU A 269 -11.79 -9.69 -9.75
CA LEU A 269 -11.54 -9.25 -8.37
C LEU A 269 -10.25 -8.41 -8.28
N GLY A 270 -9.66 -7.97 -9.39
CA GLY A 270 -8.43 -7.15 -9.40
C GLY A 270 -7.19 -7.84 -8.86
N MET A 271 -7.12 -9.17 -9.01
CA MET A 271 -5.97 -9.99 -8.58
C MET A 271 -5.49 -10.91 -9.71
N ASP A 272 -5.52 -10.40 -10.94
CA ASP A 272 -5.11 -11.14 -12.14
C ASP A 272 -3.65 -11.63 -12.08
N TRP A 273 -2.80 -10.91 -11.34
CA TRP A 273 -1.37 -11.14 -11.20
C TRP A 273 -1.01 -12.32 -10.30
N PHE A 274 -1.88 -12.71 -9.37
CA PHE A 274 -1.53 -13.67 -8.32
C PHE A 274 -1.13 -15.04 -8.88
N ILE A 275 -1.94 -15.59 -9.78
CA ILE A 275 -1.68 -16.90 -10.39
C ILE A 275 -0.47 -16.87 -11.34
N PRO A 276 -0.36 -15.91 -12.28
CA PRO A 276 0.84 -15.74 -13.09
C PRO A 276 2.12 -15.57 -12.27
N ALA A 277 2.09 -14.79 -11.19
CA ALA A 277 3.22 -14.63 -10.29
C ALA A 277 3.62 -15.95 -9.62
N LEU A 278 2.64 -16.74 -9.16
CA LEU A 278 2.90 -18.06 -8.57
C LEU A 278 3.51 -19.02 -9.59
N ILE A 279 3.01 -19.03 -10.83
CA ILE A 279 3.58 -19.82 -11.93
C ILE A 279 5.02 -19.38 -12.21
N GLY A 280 5.28 -18.08 -12.30
CA GLY A 280 6.62 -17.53 -12.51
C GLY A 280 7.59 -17.94 -11.40
N LEU A 281 7.14 -17.92 -10.15
CA LEU A 281 7.94 -18.36 -8.99
C LEU A 281 8.27 -19.85 -9.05
N LEU A 282 7.28 -20.71 -9.34
CA LEU A 282 7.50 -22.15 -9.48
C LEU A 282 8.46 -22.45 -10.64
N LEU A 283 8.28 -21.82 -11.80
CA LEU A 283 9.17 -21.96 -12.94
C LEU A 283 10.59 -21.50 -12.62
N GLY A 284 10.74 -20.34 -11.98
CA GLY A 284 12.03 -19.82 -11.52
C GLY A 284 12.77 -20.82 -10.63
N LEU A 285 12.08 -21.39 -9.64
CA LEU A 285 12.64 -22.40 -8.75
C LEU A 285 13.03 -23.69 -9.50
N THR A 286 12.18 -24.18 -10.40
CA THR A 286 12.51 -25.39 -11.18
C THR A 286 13.75 -25.20 -12.05
N ILE A 287 13.91 -24.03 -12.67
CA ILE A 287 15.08 -23.71 -13.49
C ILE A 287 16.33 -23.62 -12.62
N HIS A 288 16.24 -22.96 -11.46
CA HIS A 288 17.34 -22.88 -10.51
C HIS A 288 17.83 -24.26 -10.06
N TYR A 289 16.92 -25.12 -9.58
CA TYR A 289 17.29 -26.47 -9.15
C TYR A 289 17.75 -27.35 -10.33
N GLY A 290 17.17 -27.20 -11.51
CA GLY A 290 17.61 -27.89 -12.73
C GLY A 290 19.05 -27.53 -13.12
N GLN A 291 19.43 -26.25 -13.02
CA GLN A 291 20.80 -25.80 -13.26
C GLN A 291 21.78 -26.34 -12.20
N LEU A 292 21.38 -26.40 -10.94
CA LEU A 292 22.19 -26.99 -9.88
C LEU A 292 22.46 -28.49 -10.11
N VAL A 293 21.45 -29.25 -10.54
CA VAL A 293 21.59 -30.68 -10.87
C VAL A 293 22.53 -30.88 -12.07
N MET A 294 22.36 -30.10 -13.14
CA MET A 294 23.25 -30.19 -14.32
C MET A 294 24.69 -29.81 -13.98
N LYS A 295 24.90 -28.82 -13.12
CA LYS A 295 26.24 -28.40 -12.67
C LYS A 295 26.91 -29.47 -11.81
N ARG A 296 26.15 -30.19 -10.98
CA ARG A 296 26.67 -31.35 -10.22
C ARG A 296 27.04 -32.52 -11.13
N SER A 297 26.24 -32.81 -12.16
CA SER A 297 26.53 -33.89 -13.12
C SER A 297 27.80 -33.66 -13.93
N LYS A 298 28.14 -32.41 -14.27
CA LYS A 298 29.37 -32.06 -15.01
C LYS A 298 30.65 -32.07 -14.19
N VAL A 299 30.56 -32.14 -12.86
CA VAL A 299 31.73 -32.16 -11.96
C VAL A 299 32.12 -33.59 -11.58
N THR A 300 31.25 -34.56 -11.84
CA THR A 300 31.46 -35.98 -11.58
C THR A 300 31.98 -36.78 -12.78
N ASP A 301 32.08 -36.15 -13.96
CA ASP A 301 32.74 -36.67 -15.17
C ASP A 301 34.12 -36.02 -15.35
#